data_AF-A0A554MQ30-F1
#
_entry.id   AF-A0A554MQ30-F1
#
_cell.length_a   1.000
_cell.length_b   1.000
_cell.length_c   1.000
_cell.angle_alpha   90.00
_cell.angle_beta   90.00
_cell.angle_gamma   90.00
#
_symmetry.space_group_name_H-M   'P 1'
#
loop_
_entity.id
_entity.type
_entity.pdbx_description
1 polymer ?
#
loop_
_entity_poly.entity_id
_entity_poly.type
_entity_poly.pdbx_seq_one_letter_code
_entity_poly.pdbx_strand_id
1 'polypeptide(L)' 'MRPQLQILAKDCFYIALATYILYFIAELVYPGIILDYFDLNILLVAVVILGALSIVEAYKY' A
#
# COMPACT_ATOMS: atom_id res chain seq x y z
N MET A 1 -1.16 -22.07 -5.20
CA MET A 1 0.13 -21.44 -4.82
C MET A 1 0.32 -21.58 -3.30
N ARG A 2 1.56 -21.45 -2.78
CA ARG A 2 1.84 -21.71 -1.35
C ARG A 2 1.05 -20.71 -0.48
N PRO A 3 0.31 -21.14 0.55
CA PRO A 3 -0.53 -20.27 1.39
C PRO A 3 0.24 -19.11 2.04
N GLN A 4 1.55 -19.26 2.19
CA GLN A 4 2.48 -18.24 2.68
C GLN A 4 2.52 -16.98 1.78
N LEU A 5 2.39 -17.13 0.46
CA LEU A 5 2.47 -16.02 -0.46
C LEU A 5 1.22 -15.12 -0.40
N GLN A 6 0.05 -15.72 -0.20
CA GLN A 6 -1.21 -14.99 -0.02
C GLN A 6 -1.21 -14.16 1.27
N ILE A 7 -0.74 -14.76 2.36
CA ILE A 7 -0.60 -14.07 3.65
C ILE A 7 0.36 -12.89 3.49
N LEU A 8 1.54 -13.13 2.89
CA LEU A 8 2.53 -12.09 2.67
C LEU A 8 2.00 -10.95 1.79
N ALA A 9 1.33 -11.25 0.67
CA ALA A 9 0.77 -10.24 -0.21
C ALA A 9 -0.28 -9.38 0.49
N LYS A 10 -1.12 -10.00 1.34
CA LYS A 10 -2.15 -9.33 2.12
C LYS A 10 -1.54 -8.45 3.22
N ASP A 11 -0.52 -8.93 3.92
CA ASP A 11 0.19 -8.17 4.95
C ASP A 11 0.92 -6.97 4.32
N CYS A 12 1.63 -7.18 3.20
CA CYS A 12 2.28 -6.10 2.45
C CYS A 12 1.27 -5.05 1.97
N PHE A 13 0.10 -5.47 1.49
CA PHE A 13 -0.97 -4.55 1.10
C PHE A 13 -1.44 -3.68 2.27
N TYR A 14 -1.77 -4.29 3.42
CA TYR A 14 -2.24 -3.52 4.57
C TYR A 14 -1.18 -2.60 5.15
N ILE A 15 0.08 -3.04 5.18
CA ILE A 15 1.20 -2.19 5.62
C ILE A 15 1.33 -0.99 4.68
N ALA A 16 1.39 -1.22 3.37
CA ALA A 16 1.52 -0.14 2.39
C ALA A 16 0.32 0.84 2.46
N LEU A 17 -0.90 0.33 2.60
CA LEU A 17 -2.10 1.14 2.74
C LEU A 17 -2.06 1.99 4.02
N ALA A 18 -1.68 1.39 5.15
CA ALA A 18 -1.54 2.10 6.41
C ALA A 18 -0.47 3.20 6.32
N THR A 19 0.70 2.90 5.75
CA THR A 19 1.75 3.90 5.51
C THR A 19 1.27 5.03 4.63
N TYR A 20 0.55 4.72 3.54
CA TYR A 20 -0.02 5.74 2.65
C TYR A 20 -0.98 6.66 3.41
N ILE A 21 -1.91 6.10 4.17
CA ILE A 21 -2.88 6.89 4.96
C ILE A 21 -2.17 7.77 5.97
N LEU A 22 -1.18 7.23 6.71
CA LEU A 22 -0.42 8.00 7.69
C LEU A 22 0.34 9.15 7.04
N TYR A 23 1.01 8.91 5.92
CA TYR A 23 1.77 9.93 5.21
C TYR A 23 0.86 10.98 4.58
N PHE A 24 -0.28 10.55 4.02
CA PHE A 24 -1.28 11.46 3.49
C PHE A 24 -1.87 12.37 4.59
N ILE A 25 -2.18 11.82 5.76
CA ILE A 25 -2.64 12.61 6.92
C ILE A 25 -1.54 13.56 7.39
N ALA A 26 -0.30 13.10 7.49
CA ALA A 26 0.84 13.94 7.88
C ALA A 26 1.02 15.13 6.93
N GLU A 27 0.94 14.88 5.62
CA GLU A 27 1.01 15.91 4.57
C GLU A 27 -0.18 16.89 4.65
N LEU A 28 -1.38 16.42 5.01
CA LEU A 28 -2.55 17.27 5.18
C LEU A 28 -2.44 18.19 6.40
N VAL A 29 -1.83 17.69 7.49
CA VAL A 29 -1.60 18.47 8.72
C VAL A 29 -0.44 19.46 8.52
N TYR A 30 0.60 19.04 7.82
CA TYR A 30 1.77 19.85 7.56
C TYR A 30 2.25 19.65 6.11
N PRO A 31 1.84 20.55 5.20
CA PRO A 31 2.23 20.49 3.80
C PRO A 31 3.76 20.56 3.64
N GLY A 32 4.32 19.71 2.80
CA GLY A 32 5.73 19.59 2.47
C GLY A 32 6.50 18.56 3.29
N ILE A 33 6.01 18.08 4.45
CA ILE A 33 6.79 17.14 5.28
C ILE A 33 7.09 15.82 4.58
N ILE A 34 6.15 15.29 3.80
CA ILE A 34 6.35 14.04 3.07
C ILE A 34 6.73 14.35 1.62
N LEU A 35 6.02 15.26 0.95
CA LEU A 35 6.21 15.53 -0.47
C LEU A 35 7.60 16.08 -0.83
N ASP A 36 8.31 16.72 0.10
CA ASP A 36 9.69 17.20 -0.13
C ASP A 36 10.70 16.04 -0.24
N TYR A 37 10.37 14.86 0.29
CA TYR A 37 11.27 13.69 0.33
C TYR A 37 10.76 12.50 -0.46
N PHE A 38 9.44 12.40 -0.65
CA PHE A 38 8.82 11.19 -1.18
C PHE A 38 7.48 11.48 -1.87
N ASP A 39 7.34 10.96 -3.09
CA ASP A 39 6.10 11.11 -3.87
C ASP A 39 5.02 10.12 -3.38
N LEU A 40 4.00 10.68 -2.71
CA LEU A 40 2.84 9.94 -2.23
C LEU A 40 2.11 9.18 -3.35
N ASN A 41 2.14 9.67 -4.59
CA ASN A 41 1.48 9.00 -5.71
C ASN A 41 2.15 7.67 -6.06
N ILE A 42 3.48 7.57 -5.92
CA ILE A 42 4.21 6.32 -6.16
C ILE A 42 3.78 5.27 -5.13
N LEU A 43 3.63 5.65 -3.86
CA LEU A 43 3.14 4.76 -2.81
C LEU A 43 1.69 4.37 -3.05
N LEU A 44 0.84 5.30 -3.51
CA LEU A 44 -0.53 4.97 -3.90
C LEU A 44 -0.58 3.92 -5.02
N VAL A 45 0.26 4.07 -6.05
CA VAL A 45 0.37 3.07 -7.13
C VAL A 45 0.79 1.71 -6.58
N ALA A 46 1.75 1.67 -5.66
CA ALA A 46 2.17 0.42 -5.01
C ALA A 46 1.03 -0.24 -4.22
N VAL A 47 0.25 0.57 -3.46
CA VAL A 47 -0.94 0.09 -2.74
C VAL A 47 -1.97 -0.50 -3.69
N VAL A 48 -2.26 0.16 -4.81
CA VAL A 48 -3.22 -0.33 -5.81
C VAL A 48 -2.76 -1.65 -6.42
N ILE A 49 -1.47 -1.77 -6.78
CA ILE A 49 -0.92 -3.00 -7.35
C ILE A 49 -0.98 -4.15 -6.33
N LEU A 50 -0.57 -3.92 -5.08
CA LEU A 50 -0.63 -4.93 -4.02
C LEU A 50 -2.07 -5.34 -3.72
N GLY A 51 -3.00 -4.39 -3.73
CA GLY A 51 -4.44 -4.64 -3.60
C GLY A 51 -4.96 -5.54 -4.71
N ALA A 52 -4.68 -5.20 -5.97
CA ALA A 52 -5.07 -5.99 -7.13
C ALA A 52 -4.48 -7.42 -7.06
N LEU A 53 -3.21 -7.57 -6.69
CA LEU A 53 -2.57 -8.88 -6.52
C LEU A 53 -3.24 -9.69 -5.41
N SER A 54 -3.55 -9.08 -4.27
CA SER A 54 -4.22 -9.75 -3.16
C SER A 54 -5.62 -10.28 -3.54
N ILE A 55 -6.35 -9.55 -4.38
CA ILE A 55 -7.68 -9.94 -4.87
C ILE A 55 -7.57 -11.04 -5.92
N VAL A 56 -6.68 -10.90 -6.90
CA VAL A 56 -6.47 -11.91 -7.95
C VAL A 56 -6.03 -13.25 -7.36
N GLU A 57 -5.17 -13.23 -6.35
CA GLU A 57 -4.79 -14.41 -5.58
C GLU A 57 -5.98 -15.04 -4.84
N ALA A 58 -6.91 -14.23 -4.32
CA ALA A 58 -8.10 -14.72 -3.62
C ALA A 58 -9.14 -15.36 -4.56
N TYR A 59 -9.28 -14.86 -5.81
CA TYR A 59 -10.23 -15.40 -6.81
C TYR A 59 -9.73 -16.65 -7.55
N LYS A 60 -8.46 -17.02 -7.42
CA LYS A 60 -7.89 -18.24 -8.03
C LYS A 60 -8.22 -19.54 -7.28
N TYR A 61 -9.03 -19.47 -6.22
CA TYR A 61 -9.50 -20.57 -5.39
C TYR A 61 -11.03 -20.51 -5.27
#